data_AF-A0A3S4FNS9-F1
#
_entry.id   AF-A0A3S4FNS9-F1
#
_cell.length_a   1.000
_cell.length_b   1.000
_cell.length_c   1.000
_cell.angle_alpha   90.00
_cell.angle_beta   90.00
_cell.angle_gamma   90.00
#
_symmetry.space_group_name_H-M   'P 1'
#
loop_
_entity.id
_entity.type
_entity.pdbx_description
1 polymer ?
#
loop_
_entity_poly.entity_id
_entity_poly.type
_entity_poly.pdbx_seq_one_letter_code
_entity_poly.pdbx_strand_id
1 'polypeptide(L)' 'MQKRAIYPGTFDPITNGHLDIVTRATQMFDHVILAIAASPRQETHVHPGRTCGAGAKSDRTPR' A
#
# COMPACT_ATOMS: atom_id res chain seq x y z
N MET A 1 -0.81 -2.96 -30.57
CA MET A 1 0.11 -2.70 -29.44
C MET A 1 -0.70 -2.79 -28.16
N GLN A 2 -0.24 -3.53 -27.15
CA GLN A 2 -0.94 -3.68 -25.86
C GLN A 2 -0.58 -2.49 -24.95
N LYS A 3 -1.57 -1.70 -24.53
CA LYS A 3 -1.37 -0.53 -23.67
C LYS A 3 -1.55 -0.93 -22.21
N ARG A 4 -0.53 -0.66 -21.40
CA ARG A 4 -0.51 -0.96 -19.96
C ARG A 4 -0.50 0.33 -19.15
N ALA A 5 -1.30 0.38 -18.08
CA ALA A 5 -1.32 1.45 -17.10
C ALA A 5 -0.90 0.94 -15.72
N ILE A 6 -0.31 1.81 -14.91
CA ILE A 6 0.07 1.53 -13.52
C ILE A 6 -0.62 2.57 -12.64
N TYR A 7 -1.31 2.11 -11.59
CA TYR A 7 -1.93 2.96 -10.58
C TYR A 7 -1.33 2.65 -9.19
N PRO A 8 -0.34 3.43 -8.73
CA PRO A 8 0.30 3.21 -7.43
C PRO A 8 -0.47 3.89 -6.29
N GLY A 9 -0.42 3.30 -5.09
CA GLY A 9 -1.02 3.86 -3.89
C GLY A 9 -0.92 2.95 -2.67
N THR A 10 -1.22 3.46 -1.46
CA THR A 10 -1.28 2.64 -0.23
C THR A 10 -2.63 1.94 -0.07
N PHE A 11 -3.70 2.53 -0.61
CA PHE A 11 -5.05 1.97 -0.63
C PHE A 11 -5.59 1.55 0.76
N ASP A 12 -5.25 2.29 1.81
CA ASP A 12 -5.67 2.02 3.20
C ASP A 12 -6.51 3.19 3.78
N PRO A 13 -7.87 3.14 3.70
CA PRO A 13 -8.68 2.12 3.03
C PRO A 13 -8.92 2.44 1.54
N ILE A 14 -9.29 1.41 0.77
CA ILE A 14 -9.86 1.60 -0.57
C ILE A 14 -11.19 2.35 -0.44
N THR A 15 -11.41 3.33 -1.31
CA THR A 15 -12.62 4.15 -1.37
C THR A 15 -13.28 4.06 -2.74
N ASN A 16 -14.54 4.49 -2.85
CA ASN A 16 -15.26 4.53 -4.13
C ASN A 16 -14.55 5.38 -5.19
N GLY A 17 -13.78 6.41 -4.79
CA GLY A 17 -12.97 7.19 -5.73
C GLY A 17 -11.84 6.37 -6.38
N HIS A 18 -11.22 5.45 -5.63
CA HIS A 18 -10.22 4.55 -6.20
C HIS A 18 -10.85 3.58 -7.21
N LEU A 19 -12.03 3.04 -6.91
CA LEU A 19 -12.79 2.16 -7.81
C LEU A 19 -13.21 2.86 -9.10
N ASP A 20 -13.63 4.12 -9.00
CA ASP A 20 -14.01 4.93 -10.14
C ASP A 20 -12.82 5.17 -11.11
N ILE A 21 -11.64 5.45 -10.56
CA ILE A 21 -10.40 5.58 -11.34
C ILE A 21 -10.04 4.26 -12.04
N VAL A 22 -10.07 3.14 -11.32
CA VAL A 22 -9.78 1.81 -11.91
C VAL A 22 -10.79 1.48 -13.01
N THR A 23 -12.08 1.77 -12.79
CA THR A 23 -13.15 1.51 -13.76
C THR A 23 -12.99 2.31 -15.05
N ARG A 24 -12.51 3.56 -14.98
CA ARG A 24 -12.19 4.32 -16.18
C ARG A 24 -10.91 3.81 -16.85
N ALA A 25 -9.90 3.45 -16.08
CA ALA A 25 -8.64 2.95 -16.62
C ALA A 25 -8.82 1.65 -17.43
N THR A 26 -9.67 0.72 -16.97
CA THR A 26 -9.94 -0.54 -17.67
C THR A 26 -10.67 -0.36 -19.01
N GLN A 27 -11.30 0.79 -19.24
CA GLN A 27 -11.93 1.13 -20.52
C GLN A 27 -10.94 1.71 -21.54
N MET A 28 -9.76 2.16 -21.08
CA MET A 28 -8.76 2.86 -21.91
C MET A 28 -7.48 2.03 -22.15
N PHE A 29 -7.20 1.07 -21.27
CA PHE A 29 -5.99 0.25 -21.28
C PHE A 29 -6.33 -1.23 -21.26
N ASP A 30 -5.55 -2.03 -22.00
CA ASP A 30 -5.71 -3.49 -22.05
C ASP A 30 -5.34 -4.14 -20.71
N HIS A 31 -4.42 -3.52 -19.97
CA HIS A 31 -4.03 -3.95 -18.62
C HIS A 31 -3.84 -2.77 -17.67
N VAL A 32 -4.40 -2.89 -16.46
CA VAL A 32 -4.21 -1.94 -15.36
C VAL A 32 -3.55 -2.68 -14.19
N ILE A 33 -2.38 -2.21 -13.77
CA ILE A 33 -1.61 -2.78 -12.66
C ILE A 33 -1.80 -1.88 -11.43
N LEU A 34 -2.43 -2.40 -10.38
CA LEU A 34 -2.58 -1.68 -9.11
C LEU A 34 -1.34 -1.96 -8.23
N ALA A 35 -0.45 -0.98 -8.10
CA ALA A 35 0.78 -1.12 -7.33
C ALA A 35 0.56 -0.69 -5.88
N ILE A 36 0.22 -1.65 -5.01
CA ILE A 36 -0.09 -1.40 -3.61
C ILE A 36 1.20 -1.29 -2.81
N ALA A 37 1.47 -0.10 -2.28
CA ALA A 37 2.58 0.13 -1.36
C ALA A 37 2.24 -0.48 0.01
N ALA A 38 3.09 -1.39 0.48
CA ALA A 38 3.00 -1.89 1.85
C ALA A 38 3.42 -0.78 2.82
N SER A 39 2.44 -0.14 3.47
CA SER A 39 2.69 0.72 4.61
C SER A 39 2.74 -0.15 5.87
N PRO A 40 3.71 0.05 6.79
CA PRO A 40 3.57 -0.47 8.14
C PRO A 40 2.35 0.22 8.75
N ARG A 41 1.22 -0.47 8.79
CA ARG A 41 0.02 -0.02 9.48
C ARG A 41 0.44 0.28 10.91
N GLN A 42 0.53 1.58 11.26
CA GLN A 42 0.87 2.00 12.60
C GLN A 42 -0.31 1.66 13.51
N GLU A 43 -0.31 0.44 14.05
CA GLU A 43 -1.09 0.12 15.23
C GLU A 43 -0.25 0.48 16.45
N THR A 44 -0.24 1.77 16.79
CA THR A 44 0.33 2.25 18.04
C THR A 44 -0.64 3.21 18.70
N HIS A 45 -1.73 2.67 19.23
CA HIS A 45 -2.33 3.27 20.42
C HIS A 45 -1.74 2.57 21.65
N VAL A 46 -0.50 2.93 21.98
CA VAL A 46 0.11 2.49 23.24
C VAL A 46 -0.52 3.35 24.32
N HIS A 47 -1.38 2.73 25.14
CA HIS A 47 -1.79 3.32 26.41
C HIS A 47 -0.54 3.63 27.24
N PRO A 48 -0.38 4.85 27.78
CA PRO A 48 0.73 5.19 28.66
C PRO A 48 0.62 4.35 29.93
N GLY A 49 1.38 3.27 30.02
CA GLY A 49 1.37 2.39 31.18
C GLY A 49 1.89 0.96 30.97
N ARG A 50 2.14 0.52 29.73
CA ARG A 50 2.70 -0.82 29.47
C ARG A 50 3.73 -0.82 28.34
N THR A 51 4.96 -0.42 28.66
CA THR A 51 6.11 -0.66 27.78
C THR A 51 6.75 -2.01 28.14
N CYS A 52 6.55 -3.02 27.30
CA CYS A 52 7.42 -4.19 27.25
C CYS A 52 7.97 -4.37 25.83
N GLY A 53 9.26 -4.03 25.67
CA GLY A 53 10.16 -4.55 24.63
C GLY A 53 9.99 -4.02 23.20
N ALA A 54 10.67 -2.93 22.87
CA ALA A 54 10.93 -2.55 21.48
C ALA A 54 11.92 -3.55 20.83
N GLY A 55 11.41 -4.52 20.08
CA GLY A 55 12.21 -5.34 19.17
C GLY A 55 12.58 -4.55 17.92
N ALA A 56 13.68 -3.81 17.96
CA ALA A 56 14.29 -3.20 16.78
C ALA A 56 14.65 -4.31 15.77
N LYS A 57 13.97 -4.35 14.62
CA LYS A 57 14.37 -5.21 13.51
C LYS A 57 15.68 -4.67 12.94
N SER A 58 16.78 -5.30 13.38
CA SER A 58 18.11 -5.18 12.81
C SER A 58 18.09 -5.67 11.35
N ASP A 59 17.91 -4.75 10.40
CA ASP A 59 18.29 -4.97 9.00
C ASP A 59 19.82 -5.06 8.94
N ARG A 60 20.33 -6.29 8.93
CA ARG A 60 21.74 -6.60 8.75
C ARG A 60 21.88 -7.13 7.34
N THR A 61 22.09 -6.22 6.39
CA THR A 61 22.52 -6.56 5.03
C THR A 61 23.97 -7.08 5.12
N PRO A 62 24.28 -8.32 4.67
CA PRO A 62 25.64 -8.83 4.73
C PRO A 62 26.46 -8.18 3.60
N ARG A 63 27.60 -7.57 3.97
CA ARG A 63 28.72 -7.36 3.04
C ARG A 63 29.58 -8.61 3.01
#